data_AF-A0A812J498-F1
#
_entry.id   AF-A0A812J498-F1
#
_cell.length_a   1.000
_cell.length_b   1.000
_cell.length_c   1.000
_cell.angle_alpha   90.00
_cell.angle_beta   90.00
_cell.angle_gamma   90.00
#
_symmetry.space_group_name_H-M   'P 1'
#
loop_
_entity.id
_entity.type
_entity.pdbx_description
1 polymer ?
#
loop_
_entity_poly.entity_id
_entity_poly.type
_entity_poly.pdbx_seq_one_letter_code
_entity_poly.pdbx_strand_id
1 'polypeptide(L)'
;MLRVTKLSGEEVASIAVGEVRDARSLKQRLSQLPGVPARFRQRLLLDGSGLEDADELDSPMDLKLVLLPFADVSGRQAEDFVEAAVWDSAAE
;
A
#
# COMPACT_ATOMS: atom_id res chain seq x y z
N MET A 1 -12.97 11.88 -8.25
CA MET A 1 -12.95 10.50 -7.71
C MET A 1 -11.58 9.92 -7.96
N LEU A 2 -11.05 9.18 -7.00
CA LEU A 2 -9.89 8.31 -7.13
C LEU A 2 -10.43 6.95 -7.60
N ARG A 3 -10.15 6.58 -8.84
CA ARG A 3 -10.60 5.28 -9.39
C ARG A 3 -9.45 4.31 -9.32
N VAL A 4 -9.65 3.18 -8.65
CA VAL A 4 -8.62 2.16 -8.48
C VAL A 4 -9.03 0.92 -9.25
N THR A 5 -8.19 0.51 -10.20
CA THR A 5 -8.44 -0.67 -11.06
C THR A 5 -7.26 -1.62 -11.02
N LYS A 6 -7.48 -2.92 -11.20
CA LYS A 6 -6.39 -3.89 -11.43
C LYS A 6 -5.82 -3.71 -12.85
N LEU A 7 -4.67 -4.31 -13.13
CA LEU A 7 -4.10 -4.37 -14.49
C LEU A 7 -5.03 -5.10 -15.49
N SER A 8 -5.91 -5.98 -15.00
CA SER A 8 -6.95 -6.62 -15.81
C SER A 8 -8.06 -5.65 -16.26
N GLY A 9 -8.13 -4.44 -15.70
CA GLY A 9 -9.21 -3.49 -15.92
C GLY A 9 -10.39 -3.61 -14.94
N GLU A 10 -10.39 -4.61 -14.06
CA GLU A 10 -11.39 -4.75 -12.99
C GLU A 10 -11.32 -3.57 -12.03
N GLU A 11 -12.45 -2.91 -11.78
CA GLU A 11 -12.55 -1.85 -10.76
C GLU A 11 -12.53 -2.45 -9.36
N VAL A 12 -11.62 -1.95 -8.52
CA VAL A 12 -11.46 -2.37 -7.13
C VAL A 12 -12.20 -1.43 -6.20
N ALA A 13 -12.10 -0.12 -6.46
CA ALA A 13 -12.75 0.91 -5.66
C ALA A 13 -12.87 2.23 -6.44
N SER A 14 -13.86 3.02 -6.05
CA SER A 14 -14.02 4.42 -6.46
C SER A 14 -14.26 5.24 -5.19
N ILE A 15 -13.35 6.15 -4.88
CA ILE A 15 -13.30 6.88 -3.60
C ILE A 15 -13.36 8.38 -3.90
N ALA A 16 -14.06 9.19 -3.09
CA ALA A 16 -14.05 10.63 -3.30
C ALA A 16 -12.69 11.23 -2.95
N VAL A 17 -12.31 12.26 -3.72
CA VAL A 17 -11.08 13.02 -3.42
C VAL A 17 -11.29 13.71 -2.08
N GLY A 18 -10.32 13.59 -1.18
CA GLY A 18 -10.40 14.10 0.19
C GLY A 18 -10.88 13.08 1.24
N GLU A 19 -11.44 11.93 0.86
CA GLU A 19 -11.70 10.84 1.83
C GLU A 19 -10.40 10.18 2.33
N VAL A 20 -9.39 10.16 1.47
CA VAL A 20 -8.03 9.72 1.77
C VAL A 20 -7.06 10.81 1.35
N ARG A 21 -5.98 10.98 2.11
CA ARG A 21 -5.02 12.07 1.89
C ARG A 21 -3.86 11.65 0.99
N ASP A 22 -3.36 10.45 1.22
CA ASP A 22 -2.11 9.96 0.65
C ASP A 22 -2.24 8.51 0.18
N ALA A 23 -1.27 8.06 -0.61
CA ALA A 23 -1.22 6.68 -1.11
C ALA A 23 -1.24 5.66 0.03
N ARG A 24 -0.65 5.96 1.20
CA ARG A 24 -0.69 5.07 2.37
C ARG A 24 -2.10 4.85 2.89
N SER A 25 -2.86 5.92 3.12
CA SER A 25 -4.24 5.88 3.62
C SER A 25 -5.17 5.22 2.59
N LEU A 26 -4.92 5.42 1.29
CA LEU A 26 -5.60 4.68 0.24
C LEU A 26 -5.30 3.17 0.31
N LYS A 27 -4.03 2.75 0.40
CA LYS A 27 -3.67 1.33 0.52
C LYS A 27 -4.29 0.68 1.77
N GLN A 28 -4.34 1.40 2.90
CA GLN A 28 -5.02 0.96 4.12
C GLN A 28 -6.52 0.76 3.87
N ARG A 29 -7.20 1.73 3.25
CA ARG A 29 -8.62 1.63 2.94
C ARG A 29 -8.93 0.45 2.02
N LEU A 30 -8.11 0.25 0.98
CA LEU A 30 -8.23 -0.88 0.07
C LEU A 30 -8.04 -2.21 0.79
N SER A 31 -7.13 -2.31 1.76
CA SER A 31 -6.91 -3.56 2.51
C SER A 31 -8.09 -3.99 3.39
N GLN A 32 -9.05 -3.09 3.64
CA GLN A 32 -10.29 -3.42 4.34
C GLN A 32 -11.35 -4.01 3.40
N LEU A 33 -11.12 -3.98 2.09
CA LEU A 33 -12.04 -4.54 1.11
C LEU A 33 -11.85 -6.06 0.98
N PRO A 34 -12.95 -6.83 0.82
CA PRO A 34 -12.86 -8.26 0.62
C PRO A 34 -11.98 -8.62 -0.59
N GLY A 35 -11.06 -9.56 -0.43
CA GLY A 35 -10.22 -10.06 -1.53
C GLY A 35 -9.02 -9.16 -1.87
N VAL A 36 -8.84 -8.02 -1.19
CA VAL A 36 -7.65 -7.18 -1.34
C VAL A 36 -6.67 -7.49 -0.19
N PRO A 37 -5.41 -7.86 -0.49
CA PRO A 37 -4.44 -8.21 0.55
C PRO A 37 -3.95 -6.98 1.33
N ALA A 38 -3.21 -7.21 2.41
CA ALA A 38 -2.66 -6.16 3.26
C ALA A 38 -1.84 -5.09 2.48
N ARG A 39 -1.82 -3.85 3.00
CA ARG A 39 -1.20 -2.68 2.33
C ARG A 39 0.23 -2.88 1.81
N PHE A 40 1.04 -3.70 2.48
CA PHE A 40 2.43 -3.95 2.11
C PHE A 40 2.57 -4.77 0.83
N ARG A 41 1.49 -5.44 0.42
CA ARG A 41 1.39 -6.17 -0.85
C ARG A 41 0.76 -5.32 -1.93
N GLN A 42 0.48 -4.04 -1.68
CA GLN A 42 -0.20 -3.18 -2.64
C GLN A 42 0.78 -2.16 -3.21
N ARG A 43 0.91 -2.14 -4.53
CA ARG A 43 1.60 -1.08 -5.27
C ARG A 43 0.59 -0.33 -6.10
N LEU A 44 0.49 0.98 -5.87
CA LEU A 44 -0.34 1.88 -6.66
C LEU A 44 0.53 2.47 -7.77
N LEU A 45 -0.01 2.52 -8.99
CA LEU A 45 0.62 3.17 -10.12
C LEU A 45 -0.28 4.28 -10.67
N LEU A 46 0.32 5.41 -11.01
CA LEU A 46 -0.27 6.48 -11.80
C LEU A 46 0.52 6.56 -13.11
N ASP A 47 -0.15 6.38 -14.25
CA ASP A 47 0.48 6.35 -15.58
C ASP A 47 1.71 5.43 -15.68
N GLY A 48 1.64 4.28 -15.00
CA GLY A 48 2.71 3.29 -14.94
C GLY A 48 3.83 3.58 -13.93
N SER A 49 3.85 4.77 -13.35
CA SER A 49 4.81 5.17 -12.30
C SER A 49 4.29 4.80 -10.92
N GLY A 50 5.12 4.21 -10.08
CA GLY A 50 4.71 3.79 -8.74
C GLY A 50 4.63 4.95 -7.76
N LEU A 51 3.55 4.98 -6.97
CA LEU A 51 3.37 5.96 -5.90
C LEU A 51 4.01 5.47 -4.60
N GLU A 52 4.77 6.36 -3.98
CA GLU A 52 5.27 6.24 -2.62
C GLU A 52 4.16 6.51 -1.60
N ASP A 53 4.34 6.01 -0.38
CA ASP A 53 3.33 6.12 0.68
C ASP A 53 2.94 7.56 1.04
N ALA A 54 3.86 8.51 0.83
CA ALA A 54 3.68 9.93 1.17
C ALA A 54 3.08 10.76 0.02
N ASP A 55 2.91 10.18 -1.18
CA ASP A 55 2.35 10.91 -2.32
C ASP A 55 0.89 11.29 -2.04
N GLU A 56 0.58 12.58 -2.22
CA GLU A 56 -0.75 13.14 -1.96
C GLU A 56 -1.75 12.79 -3.08
N LEU A 57 -3.00 12.58 -2.68
CA LEU A 57 -4.12 12.22 -3.57
C LEU A 57 -5.19 13.33 -3.56
N ASP A 58 -4.75 14.55 -3.88
CA ASP A 58 -5.54 15.78 -3.79
C ASP A 58 -6.46 16.05 -4.99
N SER A 59 -6.34 15.24 -6.03
CA SER A 59 -7.01 15.44 -7.31
C SER A 59 -7.58 14.12 -7.86
N PRO A 60 -8.61 14.18 -8.71
CA PRO A 60 -9.13 12.99 -9.37
C PRO A 60 -8.04 12.31 -10.21
N MET A 61 -7.87 11.00 -10.06
CA MET A 61 -6.88 10.23 -10.80
C MET A 61 -7.30 8.77 -10.96
N ASP A 62 -6.82 8.17 -12.05
CA ASP A 62 -7.00 6.76 -12.35
C ASP A 62 -5.75 5.98 -11.95
N LEU A 63 -5.90 5.14 -10.92
CA LEU A 63 -4.81 4.39 -10.31
C LEU A 63 -4.89 2.91 -10.70
N LYS A 64 -3.73 2.31 -10.92
CA LYS A 64 -3.60 0.86 -11.06
C LYS A 64 -3.12 0.24 -9.77
N LEU A 65 -3.84 -0.76 -9.28
CA LEU A 65 -3.44 -1.60 -8.15
C LEU A 65 -2.75 -2.86 -8.66
N VAL A 66 -1.50 -3.04 -8.24
CA VAL A 66 -0.72 -4.26 -8.45
C VAL A 66 -0.51 -4.94 -7.11
N LEU A 67 -0.79 -6.24 -7.05
CA LEU A 67 -0.61 -7.04 -5.84
C LEU A 67 0.73 -7.77 -5.91
N LEU A 68 1.61 -7.49 -4.95
CA LEU A 68 2.93 -8.08 -4.84
C LEU A 68 2.89 -9.33 -3.94
N PRO A 69 3.77 -10.32 -4.18
CA PRO A 69 4.07 -11.33 -3.18
C PRO A 69 4.73 -10.69 -1.95
N PHE A 70 4.81 -11.43 -0.84
CA PHE A 70 5.68 -11.02 0.25
C PHE A 70 7.14 -11.10 -0.18
N ALA A 71 8.00 -10.30 0.44
CA ALA A 71 9.43 -10.43 0.24
C ALA A 71 9.91 -11.78 0.80
N ASP A 72 10.76 -12.45 0.06
CA ASP A 72 11.47 -13.62 0.56
C ASP A 72 12.53 -13.15 1.55
N VAL A 73 12.32 -13.48 2.83
CA VAL A 73 13.23 -13.14 3.92
C VAL A 73 13.94 -14.40 4.42
N SER A 74 15.25 -14.30 4.62
CA SER A 74 16.02 -15.35 5.30
C SER A 74 15.72 -15.36 6.79
N GLY A 75 15.92 -16.51 7.45
CA GLY A 75 15.77 -16.61 8.91
C GLY A 75 16.64 -15.59 9.66
N ARG A 76 17.86 -15.35 9.16
CA ARG A 76 18.78 -14.34 9.69
C ARG A 76 18.18 -12.93 9.66
N GLN A 77 17.58 -12.52 8.54
CA GLN A 77 16.94 -11.20 8.44
C GLN A 77 15.76 -11.04 9.39
N ALA A 78 15.03 -12.13 9.65
CA ALA A 78 13.95 -12.12 10.64
C ALA A 78 14.48 -12.00 12.07
N GLU A 79 15.55 -12.72 12.41
CA GLU A 79 16.23 -12.62 13.71
C GLU A 79 16.79 -11.21 13.94
N ASP A 80 17.52 -10.67 12.96
CA ASP A 80 18.09 -9.32 13.03
C ASP A 80 16.99 -8.26 13.23
N PHE A 81 15.81 -8.44 12.59
CA PHE A 81 14.66 -7.55 12.78
C PHE A 81 14.09 -7.62 14.20
N VAL A 82 13.98 -8.82 14.79
CA VAL A 82 13.51 -9.01 16.17
C VAL A 82 14.49 -8.38 17.15
N GLU A 83 15.80 -8.60 16.97
CA GLU A 83 16.84 -8.03 17.83
C GLU A 83 16.79 -6.49 17.80
N ALA A 84 16.70 -5.88 16.62
CA ALA A 84 16.59 -4.44 16.46
C ALA A 84 15.33 -3.86 17.15
N ALA A 85 14.18 -4.54 17.04
CA ALA A 85 12.94 -4.08 17.66
C ALA A 85 13.00 -4.16 19.20
N VAL A 86 13.63 -5.21 19.75
CA VAL A 86 13.81 -5.36 21.20
C VAL A 86 14.77 -4.32 21.76
N TRP A 87 15.85 -4.01 21.03
CA TRP A 87 16.84 -3.02 21.47
C TRP A 87 16.24 -1.62 21.62
N ASP A 88 15.39 -1.20 20.68
CA ASP A 88 14.70 0.11 20.73
C ASP A 88 13.71 0.19 21.91
N SER A 89 13.10 -0.95 22.26
CA SER A 89 12.15 -1.05 23.39
C SER A 89 12.78 -0.93 24.77
N ALA A 90 14.11 -1.11 24.89
CA ALA A 90 14.85 -1.07 26.15
C ALA A 90 15.52 0.29 26.43
N ALA A 91 15.47 1.22 25.47
CA ALA A 91 16.06 2.55 25.56
C ALA A 91 15.04 3.66 25.88
N GLU A 92 13.76 3.31 26.08
CA GLU A 92 12.67 4.21 26.53
C GLU A 92 12.46 4.16 28.06
#